data_AF-I3WHT1-F1
#
_entry.id   AF-I3WHT1-F1
#
_cell.length_a   1.000
_cell.length_b   1.000
_cell.length_c   1.000
_cell.angle_alpha   90.00
_cell.angle_beta   90.00
_cell.angle_gamma   90.00
#
_symmetry.space_group_name_H-M   'P 1'
#
loop_
_entity.id
_entity.type
_entity.pdbx_description
1 polymer ?
#
loop_
_entity_poly.entity_id
_entity_poly.type
_entity_poly.pdbx_seq_one_letter_code
_entity_poly.pdbx_strand_id
1 'polypeptide(L)'
;MKVAVAQFTVRREPEWNLDIIDGYAWQAADAGARLLVLPEGLIARDGDDDMFAAAHAQPLDGPFVTGLRRISEERHITLMGTVHAVLGAADAVPDKPASCATDSRVSNVFVVIRDGALIATYRKLHLYDAFAARESDTVRPGTELPPIVEIDGWHVGVMTCYDVRFPEVARSLAVRGADVIIVSAAWVRGRLKERHWKLMTAARALENTCYVLACSEVSARNIGCSRVIDPLGEVIAQAGDGQGGLCGRGEAGGQAGMLISRLRREVLESARRTLPVLENRRFADPQLRD
;
A
#
# COMPACT_ATOMS: atom_id res chain seq x y z
N MET A 1 10.52 -2.42 15.59
CA MET A 1 11.06 -2.01 14.27
C MET A 1 10.81 -0.53 14.04
N LYS A 2 11.76 0.22 13.47
CA LYS A 2 11.52 1.62 13.05
C LYS A 2 11.08 1.60 11.58
N VAL A 3 10.03 2.34 11.25
CA VAL A 3 9.38 2.35 9.93
C VAL A 3 9.21 3.78 9.44
N ALA A 4 9.20 3.92 8.12
CA ALA A 4 8.95 5.17 7.42
C ALA A 4 7.70 5.02 6.52
N VAL A 5 6.89 6.07 6.44
CA VAL A 5 5.73 6.16 5.54
C VAL A 5 5.82 7.47 4.78
N ALA A 6 6.12 7.42 3.48
CA ALA A 6 6.31 8.61 2.65
C ALA A 6 5.08 8.85 1.76
N GLN A 7 4.44 10.01 1.94
CA GLN A 7 3.44 10.51 0.99
C GLN A 7 4.07 11.58 0.11
N PHE A 8 3.87 11.47 -1.19
CA PHE A 8 4.32 12.46 -2.16
C PHE A 8 3.42 12.42 -3.38
N THR A 9 3.60 13.40 -4.26
CA THR A 9 2.91 13.44 -5.55
C THR A 9 3.66 12.59 -6.56
N VAL A 10 3.01 11.58 -7.14
CA VAL A 10 3.59 10.82 -8.25
C VAL A 10 3.58 11.69 -9.51
N ARG A 11 4.75 11.87 -10.11
CA ARG A 11 4.99 12.67 -11.31
C ARG A 11 4.69 11.88 -12.58
N ARG A 12 4.66 12.57 -13.71
CA ARG A 12 4.42 11.96 -15.02
C ARG A 12 5.61 11.11 -15.47
N GLU A 13 6.82 11.59 -15.20
CA GLU A 13 8.09 10.99 -15.60
C GLU A 13 8.56 9.94 -14.58
N PRO A 14 8.71 8.65 -14.98
CA PRO A 14 9.16 7.60 -14.08
C PRO A 14 10.51 7.85 -13.42
N GLU A 15 11.44 8.50 -14.12
CA GLU A 15 12.78 8.81 -13.62
C GLU A 15 12.71 9.77 -12.41
N TRP A 16 11.85 10.78 -12.47
CA TRP A 16 11.66 11.70 -11.35
C TRP A 16 11.03 11.02 -10.14
N ASN A 17 10.15 10.05 -10.37
CA ASN A 17 9.58 9.26 -9.28
C ASN A 17 10.63 8.39 -8.60
N LEU A 18 11.60 7.83 -9.35
CA LEU A 18 12.75 7.14 -8.76
C LEU A 18 13.61 8.08 -7.91
N ASP A 19 13.91 9.29 -8.41
CA ASP A 19 14.69 10.28 -7.65
C ASP A 19 14.01 10.68 -6.33
N ILE A 20 12.67 10.87 -6.37
CA ILE A 20 11.87 11.16 -5.16
C ILE A 20 11.94 9.99 -4.17
N ILE A 21 11.73 8.76 -4.66
CA ILE A 21 11.75 7.55 -3.82
C ILE A 21 13.15 7.35 -3.21
N ASP A 22 14.21 7.58 -3.98
CA ASP A 22 15.59 7.48 -3.50
C ASP A 22 15.89 8.52 -2.40
N GLY A 23 15.39 9.75 -2.56
CA GLY A 23 15.48 10.78 -1.53
C GLY A 23 14.79 10.39 -0.22
N TYR A 24 13.58 9.80 -0.28
CA TYR A 24 12.91 9.30 0.92
C TYR A 24 13.58 8.04 1.49
N ALA A 25 14.08 7.14 0.65
CA ALA A 25 14.81 5.95 1.08
C ALA A 25 16.09 6.33 1.84
N TRP A 26 16.82 7.33 1.35
CA TRP A 26 17.97 7.90 2.06
C TRP A 26 17.58 8.46 3.44
N GLN A 27 16.58 9.34 3.50
CA GLN A 27 16.14 9.95 4.77
C GLN A 27 15.63 8.89 5.76
N ALA A 28 14.92 7.88 5.27
CA ALA A 28 14.42 6.79 6.09
C ALA A 28 15.57 5.93 6.64
N ALA A 29 16.55 5.60 5.80
CA ALA A 29 17.74 4.84 6.20
C ALA A 29 18.62 5.62 7.19
N ASP A 30 18.85 6.92 6.97
CA ASP A 30 19.56 7.81 7.88
C ASP A 30 18.85 7.92 9.25
N ALA A 31 17.52 7.97 9.23
CA ALA A 31 16.72 7.89 10.45
C ALA A 31 16.73 6.50 11.09
N GLY A 32 17.35 5.48 10.49
CA GLY A 32 17.43 4.10 10.98
C GLY A 32 16.14 3.30 10.83
N ALA A 33 15.27 3.68 9.89
CA ALA A 33 14.11 2.88 9.51
C ALA A 33 14.54 1.67 8.67
N ARG A 34 13.84 0.55 8.84
CA ARG A 34 14.14 -0.73 8.17
C ARG A 34 13.17 -1.03 7.03
N LEU A 35 12.07 -0.29 7.00
CA LEU A 35 10.98 -0.41 6.04
C LEU A 35 10.50 0.99 5.66
N LEU A 36 10.42 1.27 4.36
CA LEU A 36 9.79 2.46 3.78
C LEU A 36 8.53 2.03 3.00
N VAL A 37 7.38 2.54 3.45
CA VAL A 37 6.10 2.38 2.78
C VAL A 37 5.87 3.55 1.83
N LEU A 38 5.52 3.22 0.60
CA LEU A 38 5.32 4.11 -0.55
C LEU A 38 3.85 4.04 -1.01
N PRO A 39 3.36 5.08 -1.72
CA PRO A 39 1.97 5.12 -2.21
C PRO A 39 1.71 4.18 -3.40
N GLU A 40 0.45 4.15 -3.85
CA GLU A 40 -0.02 3.30 -4.96
C GLU A 40 0.26 3.92 -6.33
N GLY A 41 0.77 3.11 -7.27
CA GLY A 41 0.98 3.49 -8.66
C GLY A 41 2.18 4.41 -8.81
N LEU A 42 3.36 3.92 -8.47
CA LEU A 42 4.61 4.70 -8.37
C LEU A 42 5.23 5.10 -9.71
N ILE A 43 4.92 4.39 -10.79
CA ILE A 43 5.61 4.58 -12.08
C ILE A 43 5.33 5.98 -12.64
N ALA A 44 4.06 6.32 -12.83
CA ALA A 44 3.67 7.54 -13.52
C ALA A 44 2.20 7.88 -13.26
N ARG A 45 1.90 9.17 -13.09
CA ARG A 45 0.53 9.70 -13.05
C ARG A 45 0.43 11.05 -13.74
N ASP A 46 -0.74 11.32 -14.31
CA ASP A 46 -1.09 12.60 -14.89
C ASP A 46 -2.47 13.07 -14.41
N GLY A 47 -2.49 13.83 -13.31
CA GLY A 47 -3.73 14.32 -12.71
C GLY A 47 -4.78 13.22 -12.49
N ASP A 48 -5.95 13.40 -13.10
CA ASP A 48 -7.10 12.49 -12.99
C ASP A 48 -7.15 11.38 -14.06
N ASP A 49 -6.13 11.26 -14.92
CA ASP A 49 -6.11 10.27 -16.00
C ASP A 49 -5.65 8.88 -15.52
N ASP A 50 -6.61 7.99 -15.27
CA ASP A 50 -6.35 6.59 -14.94
C ASP A 50 -5.78 5.78 -16.11
N MET A 51 -6.00 6.21 -17.36
CA MET A 51 -5.43 5.55 -18.54
C MET A 51 -3.94 5.82 -18.64
N PHE A 52 -3.49 7.00 -18.19
CA PHE A 52 -2.08 7.36 -18.18
C PHE A 52 -1.25 6.35 -17.38
N ALA A 53 -1.70 5.97 -16.18
CA ALA A 53 -0.98 5.01 -15.35
C ALA A 53 -0.88 3.61 -16.00
N ALA A 54 -1.95 3.16 -16.68
CA ALA A 54 -1.95 1.90 -17.41
C ALA A 54 -1.07 1.95 -18.67
N ALA A 55 -1.08 3.07 -19.40
CA ALA A 55 -0.25 3.27 -20.60
C ALA A 55 1.27 3.29 -20.29
N HIS A 56 1.64 3.66 -19.06
CA HIS A 56 3.03 3.68 -18.59
C HIS A 56 3.41 2.44 -17.77
N ALA A 57 2.55 1.41 -17.74
CA ALA A 57 2.87 0.18 -17.04
C ALA A 57 4.14 -0.47 -17.62
N GLN A 58 4.96 -1.05 -16.74
CA GLN A 58 6.22 -1.68 -17.12
C GLN A 58 6.27 -3.12 -16.62
N PRO A 59 7.01 -4.03 -17.27
CA PRO A 59 7.29 -5.36 -16.72
C PRO A 59 7.92 -5.27 -15.32
N LEU A 60 7.79 -6.31 -14.50
CA LEU A 60 8.39 -6.35 -13.16
C LEU A 60 9.94 -6.43 -13.19
N ASP A 61 10.53 -6.76 -14.34
CA ASP A 61 11.96 -6.66 -14.63
C ASP A 61 12.32 -5.41 -15.45
N GLY A 62 11.35 -4.51 -15.66
CA GLY A 62 11.51 -3.25 -16.38
C GLY A 62 12.35 -2.21 -15.63
N PRO A 63 12.63 -1.06 -16.27
CA PRO A 63 13.55 -0.06 -15.74
C PRO A 63 13.11 0.53 -14.39
N PHE A 64 11.81 0.75 -14.18
CA PHE A 64 11.33 1.30 -12.92
C PHE A 64 11.54 0.35 -11.74
N VAL A 65 11.16 -0.93 -11.87
CA VAL A 65 11.36 -1.90 -10.79
C VAL A 65 12.85 -2.21 -10.59
N THR A 66 13.65 -2.24 -11.66
CA THR A 66 15.12 -2.29 -11.55
C THR A 66 15.67 -1.09 -10.76
N GLY A 67 15.14 0.11 -10.99
CA GLY A 67 15.46 1.31 -10.21
C GLY A 67 15.13 1.16 -8.72
N LEU A 68 13.93 0.66 -8.39
CA LEU A 68 13.55 0.39 -7.00
C LEU A 68 14.45 -0.66 -6.33
N ARG A 69 14.85 -1.69 -7.06
CA ARG A 69 15.80 -2.72 -6.59
C ARG A 69 17.15 -2.09 -6.24
N ARG A 70 17.70 -1.28 -7.13
CA ARG A 70 18.95 -0.52 -6.89
C ARG A 70 18.84 0.36 -5.65
N ILE A 71 17.76 1.12 -5.50
CA ILE A 71 17.52 1.98 -4.32
C ILE A 71 17.48 1.14 -3.04
N SER A 72 16.74 0.03 -3.04
CA SER A 72 16.65 -0.85 -1.87
C SER A 72 18.01 -1.41 -1.45
N GLU A 73 18.83 -1.82 -2.41
CA GLU A 73 20.19 -2.34 -2.20
C GLU A 73 21.13 -1.25 -1.66
N GLU A 74 21.23 -0.12 -2.35
CA GLU A 74 22.15 0.98 -1.99
C GLU A 74 21.81 1.63 -0.64
N ARG A 75 20.52 1.70 -0.29
CA ARG A 75 20.05 2.32 0.95
C ARG A 75 19.86 1.32 2.10
N HIS A 76 20.05 0.03 1.86
CA HIS A 76 19.84 -1.05 2.83
C HIS A 76 18.47 -0.97 3.54
N ILE A 77 17.42 -0.69 2.77
CA ILE A 77 16.06 -0.51 3.28
C ILE A 77 15.06 -1.33 2.46
N THR A 78 14.07 -1.93 3.16
CA THR A 78 12.95 -2.60 2.48
C THR A 78 11.99 -1.55 1.92
N LEU A 79 11.65 -1.65 0.63
CA LEU A 79 10.65 -0.81 -0.04
C LEU A 79 9.36 -1.59 -0.24
N MET A 80 8.23 -0.95 0.07
CA MET A 80 6.89 -1.52 -0.15
C MET A 80 5.93 -0.48 -0.72
N GLY A 81 5.37 -0.75 -1.89
CA GLY A 81 4.42 0.12 -2.60
C GLY A 81 3.85 -0.58 -3.82
N THR A 82 3.18 0.13 -4.73
CA THR A 82 2.61 -0.52 -5.92
C THR A 82 3.05 0.08 -7.24
N VAL A 83 3.09 -0.75 -8.27
CA VAL A 83 3.39 -0.39 -9.66
C VAL A 83 2.32 -0.96 -10.57
N HIS A 84 2.07 -0.30 -11.70
CA HIS A 84 1.26 -0.89 -12.77
C HIS A 84 2.17 -1.75 -13.65
N ALA A 85 1.85 -3.03 -13.80
CA ALA A 85 2.66 -3.98 -14.56
C ALA A 85 1.90 -4.56 -15.75
N VAL A 86 2.57 -4.60 -16.89
CA VAL A 86 2.12 -5.41 -18.04
C VAL A 86 2.37 -6.90 -17.75
N LEU A 87 1.63 -7.79 -18.40
CA LEU A 87 1.91 -9.22 -18.30
C LEU A 87 3.26 -9.53 -18.97
N GLY A 88 4.15 -10.18 -18.22
CA GLY A 88 5.34 -10.82 -18.79
C GLY A 88 5.02 -12.23 -19.27
N ALA A 89 5.89 -12.81 -20.12
CA ALA A 89 5.78 -14.21 -20.55
C ALA A 89 5.79 -15.22 -19.38
N ALA A 90 6.37 -14.85 -18.24
CA ALA A 90 6.40 -15.64 -17.01
C ALA A 90 5.06 -15.64 -16.23
N ASP A 91 4.12 -14.75 -16.57
CA ASP A 91 2.80 -14.64 -15.95
C ASP A 91 1.70 -15.38 -16.74
N ALA A 92 2.06 -16.03 -17.85
CA ALA A 92 1.13 -16.84 -18.63
C ALA A 92 0.78 -18.12 -17.85
N VAL A 93 -0.48 -18.25 -17.44
CA VAL A 93 -0.99 -19.50 -16.87
C VAL A 93 -0.88 -20.59 -17.95
N PRO A 94 -0.12 -21.68 -17.72
CA PRO A 94 0.23 -22.64 -18.76
C PRO A 94 -0.95 -23.38 -19.40
N ASP A 95 -2.14 -23.37 -18.77
CA ASP A 95 -3.28 -24.21 -19.18
C ASP A 95 -4.56 -23.44 -19.60
N LYS A 96 -4.50 -22.13 -19.87
CA LYS A 96 -5.64 -21.44 -20.51
C LYS A 96 -5.41 -21.30 -22.02
N PRO A 97 -6.29 -21.86 -22.88
CA PRO A 97 -6.20 -21.61 -24.31
C PRO A 97 -6.28 -20.10 -24.53
N ALA A 98 -5.39 -19.58 -25.38
CA ALA A 98 -5.38 -18.18 -25.78
C ALA A 98 -6.73 -17.83 -26.42
N SER A 99 -7.66 -17.33 -25.62
CA SER A 99 -8.88 -16.72 -26.14
C SER A 99 -8.45 -15.55 -27.00
N CYS A 100 -8.97 -15.46 -28.23
CA CYS A 100 -8.59 -14.52 -29.29
C CYS A 100 -8.88 -13.03 -29.01
N ALA A 101 -8.88 -12.60 -27.75
CA ALA A 101 -8.67 -11.22 -27.35
C ALA A 101 -7.49 -11.23 -26.38
N THR A 102 -6.33 -10.72 -26.81
CA THR A 102 -5.27 -10.36 -25.87
C THR A 102 -5.85 -9.30 -24.96
N ASP A 103 -6.29 -9.70 -23.77
CA ASP A 103 -6.70 -8.77 -22.73
C ASP A 103 -5.57 -7.74 -22.59
N SER A 104 -5.88 -6.47 -22.81
CA SER A 104 -4.90 -5.37 -22.87
C SER A 104 -4.71 -4.70 -21.51
N ARG A 105 -5.45 -5.15 -20.49
CA ARG A 105 -5.42 -4.59 -19.14
C ARG A 105 -4.11 -4.92 -18.44
N VAL A 106 -3.65 -4.00 -17.60
CA VAL A 106 -2.46 -4.15 -16.76
C VAL A 106 -2.85 -4.74 -15.40
N SER A 107 -1.89 -4.97 -14.51
CA SER A 107 -2.16 -5.28 -13.10
C SER A 107 -1.60 -4.19 -12.20
N ASN A 108 -2.32 -3.85 -11.13
CA ASN A 108 -1.78 -3.06 -10.04
C ASN A 108 -1.10 -4.01 -9.04
N VAL A 109 0.23 -4.03 -9.07
CA VAL A 109 1.07 -5.00 -8.35
C VAL A 109 1.73 -4.30 -7.18
N PHE A 110 1.37 -4.73 -5.98
CA PHE A 110 2.14 -4.43 -4.78
C PHE A 110 3.47 -5.19 -4.84
N VAL A 111 4.58 -4.48 -4.68
CA VAL A 111 5.93 -5.04 -4.70
C VAL A 111 6.57 -4.92 -3.33
N VAL A 112 7.25 -5.98 -2.90
CA VAL A 112 8.11 -5.97 -1.72
C VAL A 112 9.54 -6.20 -2.18
N ILE A 113 10.39 -5.20 -1.96
CA ILE A 113 11.78 -5.23 -2.40
C ILE A 113 12.69 -5.06 -1.18
N ARG A 114 13.65 -5.96 -1.01
CA ARG A 114 14.63 -5.95 0.09
C ARG A 114 15.99 -6.34 -0.45
N ASP A 115 17.00 -5.52 -0.14
CA ASP A 115 18.39 -5.76 -0.54
C ASP A 115 18.52 -6.06 -2.05
N GLY A 116 17.78 -5.29 -2.86
CA GLY A 116 17.75 -5.46 -4.33
C GLY A 116 16.97 -6.67 -4.85
N ALA A 117 16.40 -7.51 -3.99
CA ALA A 117 15.56 -8.65 -4.38
C ALA A 117 14.07 -8.31 -4.31
N LEU A 118 13.30 -8.67 -5.33
CA LEU A 118 11.84 -8.68 -5.30
C LEU A 118 11.38 -9.94 -4.56
N ILE A 119 11.09 -9.82 -3.27
CA ILE A 119 10.85 -10.96 -2.37
C ILE A 119 9.38 -11.39 -2.30
N ALA A 120 8.46 -10.51 -2.68
CA ALA A 120 7.04 -10.83 -2.79
C ALA A 120 6.33 -9.84 -3.73
N THR A 121 5.23 -10.32 -4.32
CA THR A 121 4.31 -9.50 -5.12
C THR A 121 2.87 -9.82 -4.77
N TYR A 122 1.97 -8.86 -4.99
CA TYR A 122 0.54 -9.07 -4.83
C TYR A 122 -0.25 -8.25 -5.85
N ARG A 123 -1.07 -8.92 -6.66
CA ARG A 123 -1.98 -8.25 -7.60
C ARG A 123 -3.24 -7.83 -6.84
N LYS A 124 -3.59 -6.54 -6.90
CA LYS A 124 -4.75 -5.95 -6.23
C LYS A 124 -6.02 -6.77 -6.48
N LEU A 125 -6.62 -7.31 -5.43
CA LEU A 125 -7.82 -8.14 -5.52
C LEU A 125 -9.05 -7.30 -5.90
N HIS A 126 -9.26 -6.19 -5.18
CA HIS A 126 -10.48 -5.41 -5.32
C HIS A 126 -10.22 -4.17 -6.18
N LEU A 127 -10.81 -4.13 -7.36
CA LEU A 127 -10.76 -2.97 -8.25
C LEU A 127 -11.88 -1.97 -7.90
N TYR A 128 -11.56 -0.68 -7.99
CA TYR A 128 -12.50 0.40 -7.73
C TYR A 128 -13.49 0.56 -8.89
N ASP A 129 -14.55 -0.25 -8.85
CA ASP A 129 -15.71 -0.16 -9.73
C ASP A 129 -16.89 0.43 -8.95
N ALA A 130 -16.83 1.72 -8.69
CA ALA A 130 -17.82 2.40 -7.86
C ALA A 130 -18.03 3.85 -8.29
N PHE A 131 -19.28 4.31 -8.16
CA PHE A 131 -19.75 5.58 -8.70
C PHE A 131 -19.52 5.62 -10.23
N ALA A 132 -18.86 6.66 -10.73
CA ALA A 132 -18.60 6.84 -12.16
C ALA A 132 -17.24 6.28 -12.61
N ALA A 133 -16.44 5.69 -11.70
CA ALA A 133 -15.12 5.15 -12.03
C ALA A 133 -15.17 3.63 -12.15
N ARG A 134 -14.41 3.09 -13.12
CA ARG A 134 -14.28 1.68 -13.43
C ARG A 134 -12.81 1.33 -13.63
N GLU A 135 -12.11 1.05 -12.54
CA GLU A 135 -10.70 0.62 -12.59
C GLU A 135 -10.56 -0.69 -13.38
N SER A 136 -11.60 -1.54 -13.42
CA SER A 136 -11.59 -2.79 -14.18
C SER A 136 -11.54 -2.64 -15.71
N ASP A 137 -11.76 -1.43 -16.23
CA ASP A 137 -11.62 -1.15 -17.66
C ASP A 137 -10.15 -1.19 -18.11
N THR A 138 -9.19 -0.92 -17.21
CA THR A 138 -7.74 -0.99 -17.52
C THR A 138 -6.92 -1.90 -16.62
N VAL A 139 -7.44 -2.31 -15.47
CA VAL A 139 -6.71 -3.15 -14.51
C VAL A 139 -7.39 -4.51 -14.38
N ARG A 140 -6.59 -5.57 -14.21
CA ARG A 140 -7.08 -6.92 -13.88
C ARG A 140 -7.03 -7.16 -12.38
N PRO A 141 -8.06 -7.81 -11.80
CA PRO A 141 -8.02 -8.20 -10.41
C PRO A 141 -7.01 -9.34 -10.22
N GLY A 142 -6.40 -9.37 -9.04
CA GLY A 142 -5.67 -10.54 -8.57
C GLY A 142 -6.57 -11.73 -8.27
N THR A 143 -5.96 -12.89 -8.06
CA THR A 143 -6.67 -14.15 -7.74
C THR A 143 -6.07 -14.85 -6.53
N GLU A 144 -5.16 -14.19 -5.81
CA GLU A 144 -4.41 -14.75 -4.68
C GLU A 144 -4.53 -13.85 -3.46
N LEU A 145 -4.60 -14.45 -2.28
CA LEU A 145 -4.59 -13.69 -1.02
C LEU A 145 -3.28 -12.92 -0.88
N PRO A 146 -3.29 -11.71 -0.28
CA PRO A 146 -2.06 -10.95 -0.12
C PRO A 146 -1.02 -11.71 0.73
N PRO A 147 0.27 -11.61 0.42
CA PRO A 147 1.33 -12.29 1.14
C PRO A 147 1.56 -11.65 2.52
N ILE A 148 2.25 -12.42 3.37
CA ILE A 148 2.84 -11.95 4.62
C ILE A 148 4.34 -12.22 4.50
N VAL A 149 5.15 -11.20 4.74
CA VAL A 149 6.62 -11.27 4.68
C VAL A 149 7.21 -10.96 6.05
N GLU A 150 8.30 -11.63 6.40
CA GLU A 150 9.04 -11.36 7.65
C GLU A 150 10.07 -10.25 7.40
N ILE A 151 10.01 -9.18 8.21
CA ILE A 151 10.95 -8.05 8.24
C ILE A 151 11.35 -7.78 9.70
N ASP A 152 12.61 -8.04 10.06
CA ASP A 152 13.17 -7.81 11.41
C ASP A 152 12.33 -8.45 12.55
N GLY A 153 11.83 -9.66 12.34
CA GLY A 153 10.98 -10.41 13.26
C GLY A 153 9.52 -9.94 13.30
N TRP A 154 9.09 -9.09 12.37
CA TRP A 154 7.70 -8.67 12.21
C TRP A 154 7.08 -9.34 10.98
N HIS A 155 5.90 -9.92 11.14
CA HIS A 155 5.10 -10.42 10.02
C HIS A 155 4.29 -9.28 9.41
N VAL A 156 4.64 -8.87 8.20
CA VAL A 156 4.07 -7.72 7.50
C VAL A 156 3.18 -8.19 6.36
N GLY A 157 1.87 -7.97 6.50
CA GLY A 157 0.87 -8.18 5.45
C GLY A 157 0.66 -6.94 4.61
N VAL A 158 0.20 -7.11 3.37
CA VAL A 158 0.03 -6.00 2.41
C VAL A 158 -1.40 -5.90 1.89
N MET A 159 -1.86 -4.67 1.65
CA MET A 159 -3.14 -4.34 1.05
C MET A 159 -2.97 -3.18 0.07
N THR A 160 -3.75 -3.19 -1.01
CA THR A 160 -3.74 -2.13 -2.00
C THR A 160 -5.06 -1.36 -1.96
N CYS A 161 -4.99 -0.11 -1.51
CA CYS A 161 -6.03 0.92 -1.63
C CYS A 161 -7.46 0.43 -1.33
N TYR A 162 -8.22 0.08 -2.36
CA TYR A 162 -9.62 -0.33 -2.25
C TYR A 162 -9.83 -1.60 -1.41
N ASP A 163 -8.80 -2.45 -1.28
CA ASP A 163 -8.78 -3.59 -0.35
C ASP A 163 -9.17 -3.16 1.08
N VAL A 164 -8.85 -1.93 1.50
CA VAL A 164 -9.18 -1.42 2.84
C VAL A 164 -10.69 -1.45 3.11
N ARG A 165 -11.54 -1.45 2.08
CA ARG A 165 -13.00 -1.51 2.24
C ARG A 165 -13.52 -2.88 2.63
N PHE A 166 -12.71 -3.93 2.46
CA PHE A 166 -13.10 -5.33 2.65
C PHE A 166 -12.43 -5.84 3.93
N PRO A 167 -13.14 -5.91 5.07
CA PRO A 167 -12.59 -6.38 6.34
C PRO A 167 -11.96 -7.79 6.23
N GLU A 168 -12.46 -8.61 5.32
CA GLU A 168 -12.01 -9.97 5.05
C GLU A 168 -10.53 -10.04 4.68
N VAL A 169 -10.02 -9.05 3.95
CA VAL A 169 -8.61 -9.01 3.53
C VAL A 169 -7.71 -8.81 4.75
N ALA A 170 -7.98 -7.78 5.56
CA ALA A 170 -7.21 -7.52 6.78
C ALA A 170 -7.37 -8.65 7.79
N ARG A 171 -8.58 -9.21 7.91
CA ARG A 171 -8.81 -10.38 8.75
C ARG A 171 -8.00 -11.59 8.29
N SER A 172 -7.97 -11.88 6.99
CA SER A 172 -7.18 -12.98 6.41
C SER A 172 -5.69 -12.82 6.71
N LEU A 173 -5.16 -11.59 6.65
CA LEU A 173 -3.77 -11.31 7.04
C LEU A 173 -3.54 -11.57 8.53
N ALA A 174 -4.41 -11.04 9.38
CA ALA A 174 -4.24 -11.16 10.83
C ALA A 174 -4.30 -12.60 11.34
N VAL A 175 -5.23 -13.41 10.83
CA VAL A 175 -5.40 -14.82 11.24
C VAL A 175 -4.28 -15.71 10.71
N ARG A 176 -3.66 -15.34 9.59
CA ARG A 176 -2.42 -15.95 9.08
C ARG A 176 -1.15 -15.43 9.77
N GLY A 177 -1.29 -14.60 10.80
CA GLY A 177 -0.19 -14.20 11.69
C GLY A 177 0.39 -12.81 11.43
N ALA A 178 -0.27 -11.94 10.67
CA ALA A 178 0.24 -10.58 10.46
C ALA A 178 0.29 -9.78 11.77
N ASP A 179 1.45 -9.17 12.04
CA ASP A 179 1.70 -8.24 13.14
C ASP A 179 1.47 -6.78 12.68
N VAL A 180 1.75 -6.51 11.41
CA VAL A 180 1.62 -5.22 10.74
C VAL A 180 0.86 -5.41 9.43
N ILE A 181 -0.04 -4.49 9.10
CA ILE A 181 -0.73 -4.43 7.81
C ILE A 181 -0.36 -3.11 7.13
N ILE A 182 0.19 -3.19 5.93
CA ILE A 182 0.44 -2.03 5.08
C ILE A 182 -0.75 -1.80 4.18
N VAL A 183 -1.18 -0.55 4.05
CA VAL A 183 -2.13 -0.12 3.03
C VAL A 183 -1.43 0.90 2.14
N SER A 184 -1.05 0.49 0.93
CA SER A 184 -0.53 1.41 -0.09
C SER A 184 -1.67 1.89 -0.97
N ALA A 185 -1.86 3.21 -1.08
CA ALA A 185 -3.03 3.81 -1.70
C ALA A 185 -2.71 5.07 -2.51
N ALA A 186 -3.64 5.39 -3.40
CA ALA A 186 -3.84 6.70 -3.98
C ALA A 186 -5.32 7.03 -3.77
N TRP A 187 -5.66 7.39 -2.54
CA TRP A 187 -7.04 7.50 -2.13
C TRP A 187 -7.65 8.82 -2.63
N VAL A 188 -8.54 8.73 -3.60
CA VAL A 188 -9.13 9.89 -4.28
C VAL A 188 -9.92 10.79 -3.30
N ARG A 189 -9.74 12.11 -3.45
CA ARG A 189 -10.50 13.16 -2.75
C ARG A 189 -11.97 13.11 -3.12
N GLY A 190 -12.81 13.66 -2.25
CA GLY A 190 -14.24 13.76 -2.51
C GLY A 190 -15.06 13.68 -1.24
N ARG A 191 -16.37 13.82 -1.37
CA ARG A 191 -17.29 13.85 -0.23
C ARG A 191 -17.06 12.63 0.68
N LEU A 192 -16.68 12.90 1.93
CA LEU A 192 -16.42 11.93 3.00
C LEU A 192 -15.22 10.98 2.77
N LYS A 193 -14.42 11.15 1.70
CA LYS A 193 -13.33 10.20 1.38
C LYS A 193 -12.24 10.18 2.45
N GLU A 194 -11.85 11.33 2.98
CA GLU A 194 -10.91 11.48 4.09
C GLU A 194 -11.46 10.84 5.38
N ARG A 195 -12.76 11.03 5.65
CA ARG A 195 -13.41 10.41 6.82
C ARG A 195 -13.46 8.89 6.68
N HIS A 196 -13.78 8.37 5.49
CA HIS A 196 -13.76 6.93 5.23
C HIS A 196 -12.36 6.35 5.39
N TRP A 197 -11.35 7.01 4.81
CA TRP A 197 -9.95 6.64 5.02
C TRP A 197 -9.66 6.56 6.52
N LYS A 198 -9.96 7.66 7.24
CA LYS A 198 -9.72 7.80 8.68
C LYS A 198 -10.41 6.72 9.53
N LEU A 199 -11.64 6.40 9.22
CA LEU A 199 -12.40 5.36 9.92
C LEU A 199 -11.86 3.97 9.60
N MET A 200 -11.71 3.64 8.32
CA MET A 200 -11.41 2.26 7.91
C MET A 200 -10.03 1.82 8.33
N THR A 201 -8.96 2.60 8.11
CA THR A 201 -7.62 2.07 8.48
C THR A 201 -7.43 1.98 10.00
N ALA A 202 -8.18 2.76 10.81
CA ALA A 202 -8.21 2.61 12.26
C ALA A 202 -9.00 1.36 12.68
N ALA A 203 -10.15 1.12 12.04
CA ALA A 203 -10.92 -0.10 12.24
C ALA A 203 -10.12 -1.36 11.88
N ARG A 204 -9.37 -1.35 10.77
CA ARG A 204 -8.50 -2.47 10.37
C ARG A 204 -7.43 -2.79 11.40
N ALA A 205 -6.92 -1.77 12.11
CA ALA A 205 -5.97 -1.97 13.20
C ALA A 205 -6.64 -2.61 14.42
N LEU A 206 -7.70 -1.96 14.92
CA LEU A 206 -8.42 -2.35 16.14
C LEU A 206 -9.07 -3.73 16.03
N GLU A 207 -9.79 -4.01 14.95
CA GLU A 207 -10.54 -5.27 14.83
C GLU A 207 -9.61 -6.48 14.66
N ASN A 208 -8.38 -6.25 14.21
CA ASN A 208 -7.39 -7.29 13.95
C ASN A 208 -6.26 -7.34 14.98
N THR A 209 -6.18 -6.38 15.90
CA THR A 209 -5.06 -6.20 16.83
C THR A 209 -3.70 -6.26 16.10
N CYS A 210 -3.59 -5.47 15.03
CA CYS A 210 -2.37 -5.31 14.23
C CYS A 210 -2.01 -3.84 14.14
N TYR A 211 -0.72 -3.53 14.00
CA TYR A 211 -0.33 -2.19 13.54
C TYR A 211 -0.82 -1.98 12.11
N VAL A 212 -1.20 -0.75 11.76
CA VAL A 212 -1.52 -0.38 10.38
C VAL A 212 -0.65 0.78 9.93
N LEU A 213 0.07 0.57 8.81
CA LEU A 213 0.84 1.62 8.11
C LEU A 213 0.07 1.98 6.84
N ALA A 214 -0.70 3.07 6.90
CA ALA A 214 -1.53 3.49 5.79
C ALA A 214 -0.86 4.65 5.05
N CYS A 215 -0.46 4.41 3.81
CA CYS A 215 0.21 5.35 2.94
C CYS A 215 -0.70 5.72 1.77
N SER A 216 -1.02 7.00 1.61
CA SER A 216 -1.71 7.49 0.42
C SER A 216 -0.86 8.52 -0.32
N GLU A 217 -0.90 8.45 -1.65
CA GLU A 217 -0.46 9.54 -2.53
C GLU A 217 -1.14 10.84 -2.13
N VAL A 218 -0.42 11.96 -2.30
CA VAL A 218 -0.94 13.29 -2.02
C VAL A 218 -0.81 14.18 -3.26
N SER A 219 -1.94 14.72 -3.71
CA SER A 219 -2.04 15.58 -4.89
C SER A 219 -3.35 16.38 -4.86
N ALA A 220 -3.62 17.12 -5.94
CA ALA A 220 -4.94 17.70 -6.19
C ALA A 220 -6.03 16.61 -6.28
N ARG A 221 -5.68 15.38 -6.68
CA ARG A 221 -6.59 14.24 -6.81
C ARG A 221 -6.72 13.43 -5.55
N ASN A 222 -5.63 13.14 -4.84
CA ASN A 222 -5.63 12.19 -3.72
C ASN A 222 -5.36 12.89 -2.38
N ILE A 223 -5.94 12.31 -1.33
CA ILE A 223 -6.09 12.97 -0.03
C ILE A 223 -4.75 13.17 0.70
N GLY A 224 -3.74 12.35 0.45
CA GLY A 224 -2.65 12.14 1.42
C GLY A 224 -3.20 11.53 2.71
N CYS A 225 -3.01 12.20 3.84
CA CYS A 225 -3.44 11.68 5.15
C CYS A 225 -2.83 10.31 5.48
N SER A 226 -1.59 10.08 5.08
CA SER A 226 -0.81 8.92 5.52
C SER A 226 -0.69 8.91 7.04
N ARG A 227 -0.65 7.71 7.63
CA ARG A 227 -0.72 7.54 9.09
C ARG A 227 -0.24 6.18 9.56
N VAL A 228 0.20 6.16 10.81
CA VAL A 228 0.62 4.98 11.54
C VAL A 228 -0.35 4.80 12.71
N ILE A 229 -0.91 3.59 12.82
CA ILE A 229 -1.96 3.28 13.80
C ILE A 229 -1.51 2.07 14.60
N ASP A 230 -1.70 2.16 15.91
CA ASP A 230 -1.39 1.06 16.81
C ASP A 230 -2.47 -0.04 16.80
N PRO A 231 -2.19 -1.21 17.42
CA PRO A 231 -3.12 -2.34 17.45
C PRO A 231 -4.44 -2.11 18.20
N LEU A 232 -4.58 -1.01 18.95
CA LEU A 232 -5.84 -0.60 19.59
C LEU A 232 -6.57 0.49 18.80
N GLY A 233 -6.10 0.81 17.59
CA GLY A 233 -6.73 1.78 16.71
C GLY A 233 -6.32 3.24 16.96
N GLU A 234 -5.35 3.48 17.84
CA GLU A 234 -4.85 4.83 18.13
C GLU A 234 -3.88 5.30 17.04
N VAL A 235 -4.08 6.54 16.57
CA VAL A 235 -3.21 7.14 15.55
C VAL A 235 -1.96 7.69 16.23
N ILE A 236 -0.82 7.03 16.03
CA ILE A 236 0.46 7.40 16.67
C ILE A 236 1.33 8.32 15.80
N ALA A 237 1.01 8.44 14.50
CA ALA A 237 1.57 9.45 13.61
C ALA A 237 0.61 9.72 12.44
N GLN A 238 0.50 10.97 11.98
CA GLN A 238 -0.34 11.34 10.84
C GLN A 238 0.29 12.49 10.05
N ALA A 239 0.21 12.41 8.73
CA ALA A 239 0.65 13.45 7.81
C ALA A 239 -0.51 14.42 7.51
N GLY A 240 -0.19 15.72 7.45
CA GLY A 240 -1.16 16.78 7.12
C GLY A 240 -1.92 17.37 8.31
N ASP A 241 -1.63 16.95 9.55
CA ASP A 241 -2.15 17.62 10.75
C ASP A 241 -1.17 18.71 11.21
N GLY A 242 -1.25 19.88 10.56
CA GLY A 242 -0.94 21.11 11.30
C GLY A 242 -1.89 21.17 12.48
N GLN A 243 -1.37 21.38 13.69
CA GLN A 243 -2.11 21.36 14.95
C GLN A 243 -3.54 21.92 14.83
N GLY A 244 -4.54 21.09 15.22
CA GLY A 244 -5.89 21.53 15.54
C GLY A 244 -6.58 22.39 14.48
N GLY A 245 -7.15 21.77 13.44
CA GLY A 245 -7.99 22.52 12.53
C GLY A 245 -8.60 21.65 11.47
N LEU A 246 -9.87 21.92 11.18
CA LEU A 246 -10.48 21.60 9.90
C LEU A 246 -9.46 21.73 8.78
N CYS A 247 -9.36 20.71 7.91
CA CYS A 247 -8.63 20.80 6.65
C CYS A 247 -8.94 22.17 6.02
N GLY A 248 -7.95 23.05 5.99
CA GLY A 248 -8.13 24.42 5.53
C GLY A 248 -8.74 24.39 4.14
N ARG A 249 -9.97 24.89 4.02
CA ARG A 249 -10.48 25.36 2.73
C ARG A 249 -9.60 26.55 2.34
N GLY A 250 -8.50 26.32 1.64
CA GLY A 250 -7.58 27.40 1.28
C GLY A 250 -6.44 27.00 0.37
N GLU A 251 -5.83 25.83 0.57
CA GLU A 251 -4.80 25.30 -0.32
C GLU A 251 -5.08 23.82 -0.58
N ALA A 252 -5.55 23.52 -1.78
CA ALA A 252 -5.99 22.19 -2.16
C ALA A 252 -4.78 21.25 -2.35
N GLY A 253 -4.30 20.67 -1.26
CA GLY A 253 -3.29 19.61 -1.28
C GLY A 253 -2.66 19.42 0.08
N GLY A 254 -2.68 18.20 0.62
CA GLY A 254 -1.77 17.88 1.72
C GLY A 254 -0.31 18.05 1.25
N GLN A 255 0.63 18.26 2.17
CA GLN A 255 2.04 18.40 1.80
C GLN A 255 2.73 17.04 1.66
N ALA A 256 3.63 16.93 0.68
CA ALA A 256 4.55 15.80 0.60
C ALA A 256 5.40 15.74 1.88
N GLY A 257 5.72 14.54 2.34
CA GLY A 257 6.40 14.36 3.61
C GLY A 257 6.49 12.90 4.02
N MET A 258 7.24 12.65 5.10
CA MET A 258 7.50 11.31 5.60
C MET A 258 7.23 11.25 7.10
N LEU A 259 6.53 10.20 7.52
CA LEU A 259 6.36 9.86 8.93
C LEU A 259 7.42 8.85 9.33
N ILE A 260 8.06 9.05 10.48
CA ILE A 260 8.93 8.06 11.11
C ILE A 260 8.25 7.58 12.39
N SER A 261 8.16 6.27 12.59
CA SER A 261 7.55 5.68 13.79
C SER A 261 8.28 4.43 14.23
N ARG A 262 8.19 4.10 15.54
CA ARG A 262 8.76 2.88 16.10
C ARG A 262 7.64 1.95 16.56
N LEU A 263 7.52 0.81 15.89
CA LEU A 263 6.65 -0.29 16.30
C LEU A 263 7.29 -1.05 17.46
N ARG A 264 6.52 -1.31 18.51
CA ARG A 264 6.96 -1.93 19.76
C ARG A 264 6.24 -3.26 19.96
N ARG A 265 7.02 -4.32 20.20
CA ARG A 265 6.47 -5.68 20.32
C ARG A 265 5.55 -5.79 21.52
N GLU A 266 5.90 -5.11 22.60
CA GLU A 266 5.18 -5.12 23.87
C GLU A 266 3.78 -4.51 23.72
N VAL A 267 3.62 -3.49 22.89
CA VAL A 267 2.33 -2.85 22.60
C VAL A 267 1.42 -3.81 21.83
N LEU A 268 1.95 -4.49 20.81
CA LEU A 268 1.20 -5.50 20.04
C LEU A 268 0.74 -6.66 20.93
N GLU A 269 1.65 -7.22 21.71
CA GLU A 269 1.35 -8.35 22.58
C GLU A 269 0.39 -7.95 23.71
N SER A 270 0.53 -6.74 24.25
CA SER A 270 -0.43 -6.21 25.22
C SER A 270 -1.81 -6.06 24.61
N ALA A 271 -1.93 -5.49 23.41
CA ALA A 271 -3.21 -5.33 22.74
C ALA A 271 -3.90 -6.67 22.48
N ARG A 272 -3.17 -7.68 21.98
CA ARG A 272 -3.70 -9.03 21.76
C ARG A 272 -4.15 -9.72 23.05
N ARG A 273 -3.47 -9.51 24.18
CA ARG A 273 -3.92 -10.02 25.49
C ARG A 273 -5.15 -9.29 26.03
N THR A 274 -5.19 -7.96 25.91
CA THR A 274 -6.29 -7.14 26.43
C THR A 274 -7.56 -7.30 25.58
N LEU A 275 -7.40 -7.45 24.27
CA LEU A 275 -8.48 -7.60 23.30
C LEU A 275 -8.21 -8.81 22.40
N PRO A 276 -8.43 -10.06 22.87
CA PRO A 276 -8.11 -11.28 22.14
C PRO A 276 -9.15 -11.59 21.05
N VAL A 277 -9.41 -10.60 20.17
CA VAL A 277 -10.42 -10.67 19.11
C VAL A 277 -10.14 -11.77 18.11
N LEU A 278 -8.89 -12.18 17.90
CA LEU A 278 -8.54 -13.27 16.99
C LEU A 278 -8.89 -14.64 17.58
N GLU A 279 -8.69 -14.83 18.89
CA GLU A 279 -9.00 -16.08 19.61
C GLU A 279 -10.51 -16.23 19.86
N ASN A 280 -11.21 -15.12 20.09
CA ASN A 280 -12.64 -15.11 20.40
C ASN A 280 -13.55 -15.28 19.17
N ARG A 281 -12.99 -15.39 17.96
CA ARG A 281 -13.77 -15.51 16.71
C ARG A 281 -14.61 -16.78 16.70
N ARG A 282 -15.78 -16.69 16.06
CA ARG A 282 -16.68 -17.83 15.81
C ARG A 282 -16.91 -18.11 14.33
N PHE A 283 -16.22 -17.38 13.46
CA PHE A 283 -16.25 -17.57 12.01
C PHE A 283 -14.98 -18.29 11.56
N ALA A 284 -15.12 -19.07 10.49
CA ALA A 284 -13.98 -19.62 9.77
C ALA A 284 -13.06 -18.52 9.23
N ASP A 285 -11.85 -18.90 8.85
CA ASP A 285 -10.89 -17.97 8.27
C ASP A 285 -11.33 -17.52 6.87
N PRO A 286 -11.17 -16.23 6.52
CA PRO A 286 -11.59 -15.74 5.22
C PRO A 286 -10.79 -16.40 4.09
N GLN A 287 -11.50 -16.85 3.07
CA GLN A 287 -10.95 -17.44 1.85
C GLN A 287 -11.45 -16.66 0.63
N LEU A 288 -10.72 -16.73 -0.48
CA LEU A 288 -11.21 -16.21 -1.76
C LEU A 288 -12.39 -17.05 -2.26
N ARG A 289 -13.26 -16.43 -3.05
CA ARG A 289 -14.31 -17.16 -3.75
C ARG A 289 -13.70 -17.90 -4.93
N ASP A 290 -14.18 -19.12 -5.17
CA ASP A 290 -13.86 -19.93 -6.36
C ASP A 290 -14.34 -19.26 -7.66
#